data_AF-A0A7X7UDT1-F1
#
_entry.id   AF-A0A7X7UDT1-F1
#
_cell.length_a   1.000
_cell.length_b   1.000
_cell.length_c   1.000
_cell.angle_alpha   90.00
_cell.angle_beta   90.00
_cell.angle_gamma   90.00
#
_symmetry.space_group_name_H-M   'P 1'
#
loop_
_entity.id
_entity.type
_entity.pdbx_description
1 polymer ?
#
loop_
_entity_poly.entity_id
_entity_poly.type
_entity_poly.pdbx_seq_one_letter_code
_entity_poly.pdbx_strand_id
1 'polypeptide(L)'
;MRAAKTVEKDQRILRRFVGIYCRAKHGGAKNELCRDCADLLAYALRRLEACPLDPKPSCKKCPVHCYRAAERKKMREVMRFSGMQLIKHGRLDWLARYFF
;
A
#
# COMPACT_ATOMS: atom_id res chain seq x y z
N MET A 1 3.25 23.09 2.14
CA MET A 1 2.40 21.92 1.77
C MET A 1 3.12 20.59 2.08
N ARG A 2 3.14 20.14 3.34
CA ARG A 2 3.75 18.84 3.74
C ARG A 2 2.79 17.65 3.55
N ALA A 3 1.48 17.87 3.66
CA ALA A 3 0.45 16.83 3.50
C ALA A 3 0.41 16.22 2.08
N ALA A 4 0.39 17.05 1.03
CA ALA A 4 0.34 16.59 -0.37
C ALA A 4 1.57 15.73 -0.76
N LYS A 5 2.78 16.12 -0.32
CA LYS A 5 4.01 15.36 -0.56
C LYS A 5 4.00 13.97 0.12
N THR A 6 3.34 13.83 1.26
CA THR A 6 3.22 12.54 1.96
C THR A 6 2.22 11.62 1.24
N VAL A 7 1.10 12.17 0.76
CA VAL A 7 0.10 11.40 0.00
C VAL A 7 0.70 10.86 -1.29
N GLU A 8 1.39 11.67 -2.09
CA GLU A 8 1.99 11.24 -3.36
C GLU A 8 3.05 10.12 -3.16
N LYS A 9 3.83 10.20 -2.07
CA LYS A 9 4.78 9.15 -1.68
C LYS A 9 4.04 7.86 -1.36
N ASP A 10 3.01 7.92 -0.50
CA ASP A 10 2.22 6.74 -0.12
C ASP A 10 1.59 6.08 -1.35
N GLN A 11 1.01 6.87 -2.27
CA GLN A 11 0.43 6.37 -3.52
C GLN A 11 1.46 5.60 -4.36
N ARG A 12 2.70 6.12 -4.49
CA ARG A 12 3.79 5.41 -5.20
C ARG A 12 4.15 4.09 -4.53
N ILE A 13 4.21 4.05 -3.19
CA ILE A 13 4.48 2.82 -2.44
C ILE A 13 3.37 1.79 -2.69
N LEU A 14 2.10 2.22 -2.62
CA LEU A 14 0.96 1.34 -2.85
C LEU A 14 0.99 0.71 -4.23
N ARG A 15 1.19 1.51 -5.28
CA ARG A 15 1.26 1.02 -6.67
C ARG A 15 2.34 -0.05 -6.82
N ARG A 16 3.53 0.19 -6.26
CA ARG A 16 4.64 -0.77 -6.31
C ARG A 16 4.30 -2.07 -5.57
N PHE A 17 3.72 -1.97 -4.38
CA PHE A 17 3.46 -3.14 -3.55
C PHE A 17 2.33 -4.00 -4.10
N VAL A 18 1.25 -3.39 -4.60
CA VAL A 18 0.17 -4.11 -5.26
C VAL A 18 0.69 -4.80 -6.53
N GLY A 19 1.56 -4.14 -7.31
CA GLY A 19 2.20 -4.75 -8.47
C GLY A 19 3.04 -5.98 -8.13
N ILE A 20 3.87 -5.91 -7.07
CA ILE A 20 4.66 -7.05 -6.60
C ILE A 20 3.77 -8.21 -6.16
N TYR A 21 2.73 -7.92 -5.38
CA TYR A 21 1.79 -8.92 -4.89
C TYR A 21 1.05 -9.60 -6.04
N CYS A 22 0.47 -8.81 -6.96
CA CYS A 22 -0.29 -9.31 -8.10
C CYS A 22 0.57 -10.22 -8.98
N ARG A 23 1.80 -9.80 -9.29
CA ARG A 23 2.71 -10.61 -10.11
C ARG A 23 3.09 -11.93 -9.43
N ALA A 24 3.37 -11.90 -8.13
CA ALA A 24 3.84 -13.08 -7.41
C ALA A 24 2.72 -14.05 -7.02
N LYS A 25 1.49 -13.56 -6.80
CA LYS A 25 0.35 -14.38 -6.38
C LYS A 25 -0.56 -14.79 -7.53
N HIS A 26 -0.79 -13.90 -8.48
CA HIS A 26 -1.76 -14.12 -9.56
C HIS A 26 -1.08 -14.30 -10.93
N GLY A 27 0.26 -14.26 -11.01
CA GLY A 27 0.99 -14.42 -12.27
C GLY A 27 0.79 -13.27 -13.26
N GLY A 28 0.30 -12.10 -12.80
CA GLY A 28 0.01 -10.97 -13.67
C GLY A 28 1.23 -10.52 -14.50
N ALA A 29 0.97 -10.07 -15.73
CA ALA A 29 1.99 -9.59 -16.64
C ALA A 29 2.74 -8.37 -16.07
N LYS A 30 3.96 -8.13 -16.55
CA LYS A 30 4.78 -7.01 -16.10
C LYS A 30 4.10 -5.71 -16.54
N ASN A 31 3.58 -4.94 -15.58
CA ASN A 31 2.81 -3.68 -15.72
C ASN A 31 1.28 -3.80 -15.79
N GLU A 32 0.70 -5.00 -15.63
CA GLU A 32 -0.75 -5.15 -15.57
C GLU A 32 -1.17 -5.72 -14.21
N LEU A 33 -2.15 -5.07 -13.59
CA LEU A 33 -2.80 -5.57 -12.39
C LEU A 33 -4.01 -6.40 -12.81
N CYS A 34 -4.25 -7.53 -12.15
CA CYS A 34 -5.53 -8.21 -12.27
C CYS A 34 -6.64 -7.29 -11.72
N ARG A 35 -7.89 -7.57 -12.12
CA ARG A 35 -9.06 -6.77 -11.75
C ARG A 35 -9.16 -6.56 -10.23
N ASP A 36 -9.01 -7.61 -9.43
CA ASP A 36 -9.05 -7.51 -7.96
C ASP A 36 -7.98 -6.59 -7.38
N CYS A 37 -6.75 -6.67 -7.90
CA CYS A 37 -5.65 -5.84 -7.44
C CYS A 37 -5.81 -4.39 -7.89
N ALA A 38 -6.33 -4.16 -9.10
CA ALA A 38 -6.67 -2.84 -9.61
C ALA A 38 -7.77 -2.18 -8.77
N ASP A 39 -8.84 -2.91 -8.45
CA ASP A 39 -9.94 -2.44 -7.62
C ASP A 39 -9.48 -2.09 -6.19
N LEU A 40 -8.66 -2.97 -5.58
CA LEU A 40 -8.08 -2.71 -4.26
C LEU A 40 -7.19 -1.45 -4.26
N LEU A 41 -6.38 -1.28 -5.29
CA LEU A 41 -5.52 -0.11 -5.44
C LEU A 41 -6.33 1.17 -5.63
N ALA A 42 -7.32 1.15 -6.53
CA ALA A 42 -8.20 2.30 -6.77
C ALA A 42 -8.95 2.70 -5.49
N TYR A 43 -9.47 1.73 -4.75
CA TYR A 43 -10.08 1.96 -3.44
C TYR A 43 -9.11 2.64 -2.47
N ALA A 44 -7.88 2.12 -2.38
CA ALA A 44 -6.87 2.65 -1.48
C ALA A 44 -6.45 4.09 -1.81
N LEU A 45 -6.30 4.40 -3.10
CA LEU A 45 -5.95 5.74 -3.59
C LEU A 45 -7.05 6.77 -3.27
N ARG A 46 -8.32 6.43 -3.55
CA ARG A 46 -9.47 7.30 -3.22
C ARG A 46 -9.53 7.62 -1.72
N ARG A 47 -9.27 6.62 -0.86
CA ARG A 47 -9.23 6.82 0.60
C ARG A 47 -8.03 7.65 1.05
N LEU A 48 -6.91 7.58 0.35
CA LEU A 48 -5.74 8.40 0.65
C LEU A 48 -5.99 9.88 0.34
N GLU A 49 -6.64 10.16 -0.79
CA GLU A 49 -6.98 11.51 -1.26
C GLU A 49 -8.07 12.16 -0.41
N ALA A 50 -9.12 11.41 -0.06
CA ALA A 50 -10.23 11.90 0.75
C ALA A 50 -9.95 11.91 2.27
N CYS A 51 -8.68 11.86 2.70
CA CYS A 51 -8.34 11.75 4.11
C CYS A 51 -8.43 13.13 4.79
N PRO A 52 -9.29 13.31 5.81
CA PRO A 52 -9.51 14.62 6.44
C PRO A 52 -8.46 15.00 7.50
N LEU A 53 -7.53 14.09 7.84
CA LEU A 53 -6.58 14.29 8.94
C LEU A 53 -5.32 15.03 8.47
N ASP A 54 -4.95 16.11 9.18
CA ASP A 54 -3.69 16.84 9.01
C ASP A 54 -3.05 17.15 10.39
N PRO A 55 -1.85 16.65 10.71
CA PRO A 55 -1.00 15.78 9.89
C PRO A 55 -1.58 14.37 9.77
N LYS A 56 -1.58 13.84 8.55
CA LYS A 56 -2.04 12.47 8.27
C LYS A 56 -1.16 11.43 8.99
N PRO A 57 -1.70 10.65 9.95
CA PRO A 57 -0.95 9.56 10.56
C PRO A 57 -0.85 8.38 9.60
N SER A 58 0.10 7.47 9.84
CA SER A 58 0.15 6.18 9.15
C SER A 58 -1.19 5.44 9.28
N CYS A 59 -1.70 4.85 8.20
CA CYS A 59 -3.00 4.17 8.19
C CYS A 59 -3.14 3.08 9.28
N LYS A 60 -2.03 2.47 9.72
CA LYS A 60 -1.95 1.51 10.82
C LYS A 60 -2.30 2.12 12.18
N LYS A 61 -1.89 3.37 12.43
CA LYS A 61 -2.09 4.14 13.68
C LYS A 61 -3.24 5.15 13.56
N CYS A 62 -4.05 5.09 12.48
CA CYS A 62 -5.12 6.05 12.23
C CYS A 62 -6.34 5.74 13.10
N PRO A 63 -6.87 6.69 13.89
CA PRO A 63 -7.99 6.45 14.80
C PRO A 63 -9.31 6.18 14.06
N VAL A 64 -9.53 6.85 12.93
CA VAL A 64 -10.80 6.77 12.17
C VAL A 64 -10.94 5.45 11.42
N HIS A 65 -9.82 4.84 11.02
CA HIS A 65 -9.85 3.49 10.47
C HIS A 65 -10.85 3.31 9.29
N CYS A 66 -10.86 4.26 8.36
CA CYS A 66 -11.83 4.37 7.24
C CYS A 66 -11.82 3.24 6.18
N TYR A 67 -10.89 2.29 6.27
CA TYR A 67 -10.90 1.09 5.43
C TYR A 67 -11.95 0.09 5.94
N ARG A 68 -12.81 -0.37 5.03
CA ARG A 68 -13.64 -1.56 5.21
C ARG A 68 -12.79 -2.77 5.61
N ALA A 69 -13.36 -3.65 6.43
CA ALA A 69 -12.63 -4.74 7.08
C ALA A 69 -11.99 -5.72 6.07
N ALA A 70 -12.70 -6.05 4.99
CA ALA A 70 -12.22 -6.97 3.96
C ALA A 70 -11.03 -6.38 3.18
N GLU A 71 -11.17 -5.14 2.69
CA GLU A 71 -10.15 -4.40 1.96
C GLU A 71 -8.93 -4.13 2.85
N ARG A 72 -9.14 -3.85 4.14
CA ARG A 72 -8.06 -3.74 5.13
C ARG A 72 -7.27 -5.03 5.26
N LYS A 73 -7.94 -6.18 5.35
CA LYS A 73 -7.28 -7.49 5.47
C LYS A 73 -6.43 -7.77 4.23
N LYS A 74 -7.01 -7.57 3.04
CA LYS A 74 -6.29 -7.68 1.76
C LYS A 74 -5.08 -6.74 1.71
N MET A 75 -5.26 -5.48 2.09
CA MET A 75 -4.18 -4.49 2.04
C MET A 75 -3.02 -4.82 3.01
N ARG A 76 -3.34 -5.33 4.21
CA ARG A 76 -2.31 -5.82 5.14
C ARG A 76 -1.53 -7.00 4.56
N GLU A 77 -2.20 -7.89 3.84
CA GLU A 77 -1.55 -9.01 3.18
C GLU A 77 -0.62 -8.54 2.07
N VAL A 78 -1.09 -7.63 1.20
CA VAL A 78 -0.27 -7.00 0.14
C VAL A 78 0.96 -6.34 0.74
N MET A 79 0.79 -5.54 1.80
CA MET A 79 1.91 -4.93 2.50
C MET A 79 2.89 -6.01 2.99
N ARG A 80 2.45 -6.92 3.87
CA ARG A 80 3.31 -7.95 4.47
C ARG A 80 4.07 -8.76 3.43
N PHE A 81 3.38 -9.21 2.38
CA PHE A 81 3.97 -10.02 1.33
C PHE A 81 5.00 -9.22 0.51
N SER A 82 4.62 -8.04 0.02
CA SER A 82 5.49 -7.23 -0.84
C SER A 82 6.68 -6.64 -0.08
N GLY A 83 6.51 -6.34 1.21
CA GLY A 83 7.60 -5.98 2.12
C GLY A 83 8.61 -7.13 2.25
N MET A 84 8.14 -8.35 2.54
CA MET A 84 8.99 -9.55 2.62
C MET A 84 9.73 -9.81 1.31
N GLN A 85 9.07 -9.61 0.17
CA GLN A 85 9.69 -9.84 -1.13
C GLN A 85 10.81 -8.83 -1.43
N LEU A 86 10.65 -7.57 -1.03
CA LEU A 86 11.71 -6.56 -1.16
C LEU A 86 12.94 -6.87 -0.30
N ILE A 87 12.72 -7.43 0.90
CA ILE A 87 13.81 -7.86 1.79
C ILE A 87 14.60 -9.01 1.14
N LYS A 88 13.91 -10.00 0.57
CA LYS A 88 14.54 -11.12 -0.14
C LYS A 88 15.41 -10.69 -1.33
N HIS A 89 15.09 -9.55 -1.96
CA HIS A 89 15.85 -9.00 -3.09
C HIS A 89 16.92 -7.96 -2.67
N GLY A 90 17.36 -7.97 -1.41
CA GLY A 90 18.54 -7.20 -0.95
C GLY A 90 18.27 -5.73 -0.63
N ARG A 91 17.02 -5.29 -0.56
CA ARG A 91 16.66 -3.90 -0.20
C ARG A 91 16.46 -3.76 1.32
N LEU A 92 17.54 -3.93 2.07
CA LEU A 92 17.55 -3.84 3.54
C LEU A 92 17.16 -2.44 4.07
N ASP A 93 17.36 -1.36 3.30
CA ASP A 93 16.95 0.01 3.66
C ASP A 93 15.45 0.18 3.97
N TRP A 94 14.60 -0.74 3.50
CA TRP A 94 13.16 -0.68 3.76
C TRP A 94 12.72 -1.33 5.07
N LEU A 95 13.62 -2.03 5.78
CA LEU A 95 13.34 -2.72 7.04
C LEU A 95 13.00 -1.76 8.18
N ALA A 96 13.75 -0.66 8.30
CA ALA A 96 13.57 0.32 9.39
C ALA A 96 12.18 0.99 9.37
N ARG A 97 11.55 1.08 8.19
CA ARG A 97 10.21 1.66 8.00
C ARG A 97 9.07 0.65 8.18
N TYR A 98 9.38 -0.65 8.15
CA TYR A 98 8.41 -1.75 8.23
C TYR A 98 8.17 -2.23 9.66
N PHE A 99 9.17 -2.10 10.53
CA PHE A 99 9.12 -2.55 11.92
C PHE A 99 8.87 -1.44 12.96
N PHE A 100 9.01 -0.15 12.63
CA PHE A 100 8.90 0.98 13.57
C PHE A 100 7.94 2.09 13.07
#